data_AF-A0A535MTK5-F1
#
_entry.id   AF-A0A535MTK5-F1
#
_cell.length_a   1.000
_cell.length_b   1.000
_cell.length_c   1.000
_cell.angle_alpha   90.00
_cell.angle_beta   90.00
_cell.angle_gamma   90.00
#
_symmetry.space_group_name_H-M   'P 1'
#
loop_
_entity.id
_entity.type
_entity.pdbx_description
1 polymer ?
#
loop_
_entity_poly.entity_id
_entity_poly.type
_entity_poly.pdbx_seq_one_letter_code
_entity_poly.pdbx_strand_id
1 'polypeptide(L)'
;MAAREISVREVLDMGLSYVQQGVIVQDEFVKFVTVGTGGQVELFAPYSDDQRIDVQATIKRRFVLPLAIQVKSSMELQRRYSLLKVTFEVSDEAFVSHDLYHYFFAHLNPGWLGAVDPVFFPPSKEVHRHADPKRKANGNRQIEFVASIQPSSHDQWSPYRCSQFELGERVREVIEQAQRRRLSAAEIPPPLFRVPGLLWGGLR
;
A
#
# COMPACT_ATOMS: atom_id res chain seq x y z
N MET A 1 -27.64 14.22 20.43
CA MET A 1 -27.66 14.75 19.05
C MET A 1 -27.83 13.59 18.11
N ALA A 2 -28.87 13.58 17.28
CA ALA A 2 -28.99 12.60 16.21
C ALA A 2 -27.95 12.94 15.13
N ALA A 3 -27.19 11.94 14.66
CA ALA A 3 -26.30 12.12 13.52
C ALA A 3 -27.16 12.44 12.28
N ARG A 4 -26.85 13.54 11.60
CA ARG A 4 -27.48 13.87 10.31
C ARG A 4 -26.94 12.91 9.25
N GLU A 5 -27.82 12.18 8.58
CA GLU A 5 -27.46 11.48 7.34
C GLU A 5 -27.16 12.52 6.25
N ILE A 6 -25.95 12.44 5.69
CA ILE A 6 -25.55 13.22 4.51
C ILE A 6 -25.84 12.36 3.29
N SER A 7 -26.52 12.93 2.29
CA SER A 7 -26.84 12.20 1.05
C SER A 7 -25.62 12.10 0.13
N VAL A 8 -25.59 11.08 -0.72
CA VAL A 8 -24.54 10.87 -1.74
C VAL A 8 -24.35 12.09 -2.65
N ARG A 9 -25.45 12.78 -2.96
CA ARG A 9 -25.43 13.98 -3.80
C ARG A 9 -24.72 15.14 -3.09
N GLU A 10 -25.00 15.34 -1.80
CA GLU A 10 -24.30 16.36 -1.00
C GLU A 10 -22.79 16.09 -0.92
N VAL A 11 -22.37 14.83 -0.76
CA VAL A 11 -20.94 14.47 -0.73
C VAL A 11 -20.26 14.75 -2.08
N LEU A 12 -20.92 14.42 -3.19
CA LEU A 12 -20.41 14.74 -4.53
C LEU A 12 -20.33 16.26 -4.77
N ASP A 13 -21.33 17.01 -4.27
CA ASP A 13 -21.40 18.46 -4.40
C ASP A 13 -20.38 19.21 -3.50
N MET A 14 -19.74 18.53 -2.54
CA MET A 14 -18.69 19.12 -1.68
C MET A 14 -17.41 19.46 -2.43
N GLY A 15 -17.20 18.93 -3.64
CA GLY A 15 -16.05 19.30 -4.47
C GLY A 15 -14.68 18.96 -3.87
N LEU A 16 -14.56 17.82 -3.18
CA LEU A 16 -13.29 17.38 -2.57
C LEU A 16 -12.18 17.27 -3.61
N SER A 17 -11.05 17.91 -3.35
CA SER A 17 -9.85 17.77 -4.18
C SER A 17 -9.28 16.36 -4.14
N TYR A 18 -8.58 15.93 -5.19
CA TYR A 18 -7.90 14.62 -5.22
C TYR A 18 -6.95 14.40 -4.04
N VAL A 19 -6.33 15.47 -3.53
CA VAL A 19 -5.47 15.41 -2.33
C VAL A 19 -6.28 15.02 -1.10
N GLN A 20 -7.42 15.68 -0.87
CA GLN A 20 -8.31 15.35 0.25
C GLN A 20 -8.87 13.93 0.14
N GLN A 21 -9.22 13.49 -1.07
CA GLN A 21 -9.64 12.11 -1.32
C GLN A 21 -8.52 11.10 -1.00
N GLY A 22 -7.28 11.43 -1.36
CA GLY A 22 -6.11 10.62 -1.02
C GLY A 22 -5.92 10.47 0.48
N VAL A 23 -6.01 11.58 1.23
CA VAL A 23 -5.91 11.57 2.71
C VAL A 23 -6.98 10.68 3.33
N ILE A 24 -8.24 10.79 2.88
CA ILE A 24 -9.33 9.93 3.38
C ILE A 24 -8.99 8.45 3.19
N VAL A 25 -8.50 8.06 2.01
CA VAL A 25 -8.19 6.65 1.74
C VAL A 25 -6.95 6.18 2.51
N GLN A 26 -5.99 7.06 2.76
CA GLN A 26 -4.85 6.77 3.63
C GLN A 26 -5.31 6.50 5.08
N ASP A 27 -6.25 7.30 5.59
CA ASP A 27 -6.84 7.09 6.92
C ASP A 27 -7.66 5.78 6.98
N GLU A 28 -8.41 5.47 5.92
CA GLU A 28 -9.11 4.19 5.79
C GLU A 28 -8.12 3.00 5.82
N PHE A 29 -7.00 3.10 5.09
CA PHE A 29 -5.94 2.08 5.13
C PHE A 29 -5.40 1.89 6.55
N VAL A 30 -5.06 2.99 7.24
CA VAL A 30 -4.55 2.97 8.62
C VAL A 30 -5.57 2.31 9.56
N LYS A 31 -6.85 2.66 9.43
CA LYS A 31 -7.95 2.07 10.19
C LYS A 31 -8.03 0.56 9.97
N PHE A 32 -8.08 0.11 8.72
CA PHE A 32 -8.22 -1.32 8.39
C PHE A 32 -7.04 -2.14 8.89
N VAL A 33 -5.81 -1.66 8.71
CA VAL A 33 -4.62 -2.37 9.19
C VAL A 33 -4.56 -2.42 10.72
N THR A 34 -4.88 -1.31 11.39
CA THR A 34 -4.89 -1.24 12.86
C THR A 34 -5.93 -2.19 13.44
N VAL A 35 -7.16 -2.15 12.93
CA VAL A 35 -8.26 -3.00 13.41
C VAL A 35 -8.01 -4.47 13.05
N GLY A 36 -7.68 -4.75 11.78
CA GLY A 36 -7.48 -6.12 11.28
C GLY A 36 -6.35 -6.87 11.99
N THR A 37 -5.34 -6.15 12.50
CA THR A 37 -4.24 -6.76 13.26
C THR A 37 -4.41 -6.67 14.78
N GLY A 38 -5.49 -6.07 15.29
CA GLY A 38 -5.64 -5.78 16.72
C GLY A 38 -4.49 -4.91 17.27
N GLY A 39 -3.97 -3.99 16.45
CA GLY A 39 -2.87 -3.08 16.81
C GLY A 39 -1.49 -3.72 16.91
N GLN A 40 -1.25 -4.85 16.21
CA GLN A 40 0.06 -5.52 16.15
C GLN A 40 0.99 -4.95 15.06
N VAL A 41 0.46 -4.20 14.10
CA VAL A 41 1.24 -3.46 13.10
C VAL A 41 1.33 -1.99 13.51
N GLU A 42 2.55 -1.46 13.57
CA GLU A 42 2.81 -0.03 13.76
C GLU A 42 2.91 0.65 12.40
N LEU A 43 2.24 1.80 12.27
CA LEU A 43 2.14 2.57 11.04
C LEU A 43 2.72 3.96 11.23
N PHE A 44 3.47 4.43 10.24
CA PHE A 44 4.15 5.73 10.26
C PHE A 44 3.91 6.44 8.94
N ALA A 45 3.66 7.74 8.97
CA ALA A 45 3.70 8.58 7.77
C ALA A 45 5.06 9.28 7.70
N PRO A 46 5.75 9.29 6.54
CA PRO A 46 6.98 10.05 6.40
C PRO A 46 6.68 11.56 6.39
N TYR A 47 7.62 12.35 6.92
CA TYR A 47 7.50 13.82 6.93
C TYR A 47 7.86 14.47 5.59
N SER A 48 8.59 13.76 4.72
CA SER A 48 8.89 14.19 3.36
C SER A 48 8.30 13.21 2.33
N ASP A 49 7.92 13.74 1.17
CA ASP A 49 7.24 12.99 0.10
C ASP A 49 8.21 12.62 -1.06
N ASP A 50 9.51 12.68 -0.82
CA ASP A 50 10.51 12.49 -1.89
C ASP A 50 10.43 11.08 -2.52
N GLN A 51 10.00 10.10 -1.73
CA GLN A 51 9.85 8.70 -2.14
C GLN A 51 8.41 8.30 -2.48
N ARG A 52 7.45 9.23 -2.40
CA ARG A 52 6.02 8.97 -2.62
C ARG A 52 5.45 7.87 -1.72
N ILE A 53 6.02 7.69 -0.54
CA ILE A 53 5.54 6.72 0.44
C ILE A 53 4.49 7.42 1.29
N ASP A 54 3.27 6.92 1.31
CA ASP A 54 2.22 7.49 2.15
C ASP A 54 2.27 6.89 3.56
N VAL A 55 2.60 5.58 3.65
CA VAL A 55 2.64 4.84 4.91
C VAL A 55 3.83 3.88 4.92
N GLN A 56 4.48 3.76 6.08
CA GLN A 56 5.41 2.69 6.41
C GLN A 56 4.81 1.80 7.50
N ALA A 57 4.98 0.49 7.39
CA ALA A 57 4.44 -0.48 8.33
C ALA A 57 5.54 -1.40 8.91
N THR A 58 5.53 -1.60 10.22
CA THR A 58 6.40 -2.55 10.92
C THR A 58 5.60 -3.42 11.89
N ILE A 59 6.18 -4.53 12.34
CA ILE A 59 5.60 -5.29 13.45
C ILE A 59 5.94 -4.58 14.75
N LYS A 60 4.91 -4.35 15.58
CA LYS A 60 5.02 -3.70 16.87
C LYS A 60 6.15 -4.28 17.72
N ARG A 61 6.96 -3.40 18.31
CA ARG A 61 8.11 -3.75 19.17
C ARG A 61 9.17 -4.63 18.47
N ARG A 62 9.20 -4.68 17.13
CA ARG A 62 10.28 -5.34 16.39
C ARG A 62 11.05 -4.32 15.56
N PHE A 63 12.37 -4.36 15.66
CA PHE A 63 13.24 -3.53 14.83
C PHE A 63 13.58 -4.27 13.53
N VAL A 64 12.81 -3.98 12.48
CA VAL A 64 12.82 -4.72 11.22
C VAL A 64 12.68 -3.74 10.06
N LEU A 65 13.06 -4.17 8.85
CA LEU A 65 12.80 -3.35 7.67
C LEU A 65 11.30 -3.07 7.53
N PRO A 66 10.89 -1.80 7.38
CA PRO A 66 9.49 -1.47 7.16
C PRO A 66 9.04 -1.90 5.77
N LEU A 67 7.76 -2.22 5.66
CA LEU A 67 7.03 -2.27 4.40
C LEU A 67 6.66 -0.84 4.02
N ALA A 68 7.05 -0.39 2.82
CA ALA A 68 6.60 0.88 2.27
C ALA A 68 5.28 0.68 1.52
N ILE A 69 4.35 1.62 1.67
CA ILE A 69 3.03 1.60 1.03
C ILE A 69 2.75 2.95 0.38
N GLN A 70 2.31 2.90 -0.87
CA GLN A 70 1.64 4.02 -1.55
C GLN A 70 0.16 3.71 -1.68
N VAL A 71 -0.67 4.65 -1.27
CA VAL A 71 -2.13 4.64 -1.36
C VAL A 71 -2.56 5.33 -2.65
N LYS A 72 -3.46 4.68 -3.38
CA LYS A 72 -4.07 5.22 -4.60
C LYS A 72 -5.55 4.83 -4.64
N SER A 73 -6.39 5.72 -5.14
CA SER A 73 -7.84 5.47 -5.20
C SER A 73 -8.49 6.08 -6.42
N SER A 74 -9.74 5.68 -6.63
CA SER A 74 -10.67 6.35 -7.52
C SER A 74 -12.07 6.31 -6.90
N MET A 75 -12.87 7.35 -7.13
CA MET A 75 -14.32 7.32 -6.84
C MET A 75 -15.13 6.72 -8.00
N GLU A 76 -14.52 6.62 -9.18
CA GLU A 76 -15.16 6.18 -10.39
C GLU A 76 -14.89 4.71 -10.68
N LEU A 77 -15.95 4.00 -11.05
CA LEU A 77 -15.87 2.68 -11.66
C LEU A 77 -16.18 2.78 -13.15
N GLN A 78 -15.47 2.02 -13.97
CA GLN A 78 -15.88 1.83 -15.37
C GLN A 78 -17.17 1.00 -15.39
N ARG A 79 -18.30 1.71 -15.51
CA ARG A 79 -19.67 1.22 -15.28
C ARG A 79 -20.03 -0.08 -15.99
N ARG A 80 -19.54 -0.28 -17.22
CA ARG A 80 -19.91 -1.45 -18.04
C ARG A 80 -19.43 -2.78 -17.44
N TYR A 81 -18.35 -2.76 -16.66
CA TYR A 81 -17.67 -3.97 -16.21
C TYR A 81 -17.33 -3.97 -14.72
N SER A 82 -17.75 -2.92 -13.98
CA SER A 82 -17.38 -2.73 -12.57
C SER A 82 -15.86 -2.85 -12.38
N LEU A 83 -15.12 -2.05 -13.15
CA LEU A 83 -13.65 -2.01 -13.05
C LEU A 83 -13.23 -0.78 -12.26
N LEU A 84 -12.40 -0.99 -11.24
CA LEU A 84 -11.63 0.05 -10.60
C LEU A 84 -10.49 0.43 -11.55
N LYS A 85 -10.52 1.66 -12.05
CA LYS A 85 -9.44 2.25 -12.83
C LYS A 85 -8.78 3.37 -12.04
N VAL A 86 -7.48 3.26 -11.83
CA VAL A 86 -6.67 4.28 -11.15
C VAL A 86 -5.49 4.63 -12.06
N THR A 87 -5.35 5.91 -12.39
CA THR A 87 -4.27 6.40 -13.26
C THR A 87 -3.43 7.42 -12.51
N PHE A 88 -2.11 7.25 -12.54
CA PHE A 88 -1.18 8.16 -11.88
C PHE A 88 0.12 8.26 -12.66
N GLU A 89 0.89 9.32 -12.41
CA GLU A 89 2.22 9.53 -12.98
C GLU A 89 3.27 9.45 -11.89
N VAL A 90 4.45 8.95 -12.25
CA VAL A 90 5.63 8.87 -11.38
C VAL A 90 6.86 9.28 -12.20
N SER A 91 7.76 10.07 -11.62
CA SER A 91 9.02 10.41 -12.27
C SER A 91 9.90 9.17 -12.39
N ASP A 92 10.84 9.16 -13.33
CA ASP A 92 11.81 8.06 -13.44
C ASP A 92 12.61 7.84 -12.14
N GLU A 93 12.95 8.93 -11.43
CA GLU A 93 13.71 8.89 -10.18
C GLU A 93 12.92 8.24 -9.03
N ALA A 94 11.61 8.44 -8.98
CA ALA A 94 10.72 7.86 -7.97
C ALA A 94 10.15 6.49 -8.40
N PHE A 95 10.50 5.97 -9.57
CA PHE A 95 9.99 4.71 -10.10
C PHE A 95 10.72 3.50 -9.48
N VAL A 96 10.35 3.17 -8.24
CA VAL A 96 10.94 2.05 -7.48
C VAL A 96 10.11 0.78 -7.61
N SER A 97 10.72 -0.32 -8.05
CA SER A 97 10.07 -1.65 -8.13
C SER A 97 10.66 -2.60 -7.09
N HIS A 98 9.93 -2.88 -6.01
CA HIS A 98 10.45 -3.66 -4.88
C HIS A 98 9.39 -4.53 -4.18
N ASP A 99 9.78 -5.68 -3.61
CA ASP A 99 8.85 -6.61 -2.92
C ASP A 99 8.40 -6.09 -1.54
N LEU A 100 9.13 -5.13 -0.98
CA LEU A 100 8.78 -4.39 0.24
C LEU A 100 8.23 -2.99 -0.06
N TYR A 101 7.81 -2.73 -1.30
CA TYR A 101 7.09 -1.53 -1.64
C TYR A 101 5.77 -1.95 -2.28
N HIS A 102 4.65 -1.67 -1.63
CA HIS A 102 3.32 -2.09 -2.03
C HIS A 102 2.46 -0.90 -2.44
N TYR A 103 1.49 -1.18 -3.31
CA TYR A 103 0.38 -0.27 -3.54
C TYR A 103 -0.85 -0.75 -2.79
N PHE A 104 -1.61 0.20 -2.25
CA PHE A 104 -2.99 -0.01 -1.82
C PHE A 104 -3.92 0.68 -2.81
N PHE A 105 -4.73 -0.10 -3.53
CA PHE A 105 -5.76 0.41 -4.42
C PHE A 105 -7.15 0.17 -3.84
N ALA A 106 -7.96 1.22 -3.78
CA ALA A 106 -9.33 1.15 -3.31
C ALA A 106 -10.30 1.94 -4.20
N HIS A 107 -11.51 1.42 -4.33
CA HIS A 107 -12.66 2.24 -4.75
C HIS A 107 -13.14 3.02 -3.53
N LEU A 108 -13.14 4.35 -3.63
CA LEU A 108 -13.68 5.25 -2.62
C LEU A 108 -15.15 5.50 -2.92
N ASN A 109 -16.05 5.08 -2.03
CA ASN A 109 -17.47 5.29 -2.27
C ASN A 109 -17.80 6.79 -2.18
N PRO A 110 -18.34 7.41 -3.25
CA PRO A 110 -18.68 8.83 -3.23
C PRO A 110 -19.85 9.17 -2.31
N GLY A 111 -20.58 8.17 -1.79
CA GLY A 111 -21.74 8.37 -0.93
C GLY A 111 -21.43 8.57 0.55
N TRP A 112 -20.44 7.85 1.06
CA TRP A 112 -20.06 7.89 2.49
C TRP A 112 -18.56 8.05 2.70
N LEU A 113 -17.79 8.26 1.63
CA LEU A 113 -16.34 8.49 1.65
C LEU A 113 -15.53 7.40 2.38
N GLY A 114 -16.00 6.15 2.30
CA GLY A 114 -15.25 4.98 2.77
C GLY A 114 -14.72 4.18 1.58
N ALA A 115 -13.57 3.53 1.75
CA ALA A 115 -13.17 2.49 0.83
C ALA A 115 -14.25 1.40 0.79
N VAL A 116 -14.39 0.66 -0.31
CA VAL A 116 -15.31 -0.48 -0.43
C VAL A 116 -14.60 -1.76 -0.82
N ASP A 117 -15.19 -2.89 -0.42
CA ASP A 117 -14.70 -4.18 -0.84
C ASP A 117 -14.98 -4.44 -2.32
N PRO A 118 -14.06 -5.13 -3.01
CA PRO A 118 -12.74 -5.53 -2.53
C PRO A 118 -11.70 -4.40 -2.64
N VAL A 119 -10.65 -4.51 -1.84
CA VAL A 119 -9.42 -3.70 -1.98
C VAL A 119 -8.28 -4.54 -2.55
N PHE A 120 -7.23 -3.89 -3.07
CA PHE A 120 -6.09 -4.57 -3.67
C PHE A 120 -4.78 -4.14 -3.02
N PHE A 121 -3.94 -5.11 -2.69
CA PHE A 121 -2.65 -4.87 -2.03
C PHE A 121 -1.44 -5.55 -2.73
N PRO A 122 -1.18 -5.26 -4.01
CA PRO A 122 -0.07 -5.84 -4.76
C PRO A 122 1.29 -5.20 -4.40
N PRO A 123 2.40 -5.96 -4.50
CA PRO A 123 3.74 -5.35 -4.51
C PRO A 123 3.94 -4.51 -5.78
N SER A 124 4.73 -3.45 -5.67
CA SER A 124 5.04 -2.51 -6.76
C SER A 124 5.63 -3.18 -7.98
N LYS A 125 6.45 -4.24 -7.81
CA LYS A 125 6.96 -5.02 -8.95
C LYS A 125 5.84 -5.59 -9.81
N GLU A 126 4.79 -6.09 -9.18
CA GLU A 126 3.66 -6.71 -9.88
C GLU A 126 2.79 -5.64 -10.53
N VAL A 127 2.61 -4.49 -9.88
CA VAL A 127 1.96 -3.33 -10.50
C VAL A 127 2.72 -2.89 -11.75
N HIS A 128 4.02 -2.68 -11.64
CA HIS A 128 4.85 -2.19 -12.73
C HIS A 128 4.98 -3.22 -13.86
N ARG A 129 4.94 -4.52 -13.55
CA ARG A 129 4.95 -5.59 -14.54
C ARG A 129 3.65 -5.65 -15.33
N HIS A 130 2.51 -5.50 -14.66
CA HIS A 130 1.18 -5.70 -15.27
C HIS A 130 0.57 -4.44 -15.87
N ALA A 131 0.89 -3.26 -15.33
CA ALA A 131 0.34 -1.99 -15.80
C ALA A 131 1.09 -1.42 -17.02
N ASP A 132 2.23 -2.03 -17.39
CA ASP A 132 3.10 -1.63 -18.50
C ASP A 132 3.30 -0.09 -18.62
N PRO A 133 4.04 0.53 -17.68
CA PRO A 133 4.09 1.98 -17.51
C PRO A 133 4.59 2.70 -18.76
N LYS A 134 3.79 3.63 -19.29
CA LYS A 134 4.10 4.37 -20.52
C LYS A 134 4.88 5.62 -20.21
N ARG A 135 6.05 5.79 -20.82
CA ARG A 135 6.79 7.06 -20.77
C ARG A 135 5.98 8.17 -21.45
N LYS A 136 5.87 9.31 -20.77
CA LYS A 136 5.26 10.55 -21.23
C LYS A 136 6.36 11.51 -21.73
N ALA A 137 5.96 12.53 -22.49
CA ALA A 137 6.89 13.53 -23.02
C ALA A 137 7.62 14.34 -21.92
N ASN A 138 7.00 14.48 -20.74
CA ASN A 138 7.58 15.15 -19.57
C ASN A 138 8.62 14.29 -18.82
N GLY A 139 8.96 13.10 -19.31
CA GLY A 139 9.89 12.17 -18.67
C GLY A 139 9.25 11.27 -17.59
N ASN A 140 8.01 11.53 -17.19
CA ASN A 140 7.29 10.69 -16.24
C ASN A 140 6.81 9.39 -16.89
N ARG A 141 6.49 8.41 -16.05
CA ARG A 141 5.79 7.19 -16.43
C ARG A 141 4.34 7.27 -15.96
N GLN A 142 3.42 7.09 -16.90
CA GLN A 142 2.01 6.93 -16.61
C GLN A 142 1.73 5.45 -16.32
N ILE A 143 1.11 5.20 -15.17
CA ILE A 143 0.69 3.87 -14.71
C ILE A 143 -0.83 3.85 -14.72
N GLU A 144 -1.40 2.77 -15.25
CA GLU A 144 -2.83 2.52 -15.24
C GLU A 144 -3.11 1.18 -14.56
N PHE A 145 -3.68 1.24 -13.36
CA PHE A 145 -4.19 0.06 -12.67
C PHE A 145 -5.66 -0.13 -13.05
N VAL A 146 -6.01 -1.30 -13.57
CA VAL A 146 -7.39 -1.67 -13.91
C VAL A 146 -7.69 -3.05 -13.33
N ALA A 147 -8.60 -3.12 -12.36
CA ALA A 147 -9.00 -4.37 -11.71
C ALA A 147 -10.52 -4.49 -11.62
N SER A 148 -11.04 -5.70 -11.74
CA SER A 148 -12.46 -5.96 -11.50
C SER A 148 -12.74 -6.06 -10.01
N ILE A 149 -13.78 -5.36 -9.58
CA ILE A 149 -14.30 -5.44 -8.21
C ILE A 149 -15.30 -6.60 -8.03
N GLN A 150 -15.60 -7.36 -9.08
CA GLN A 150 -16.52 -8.50 -8.98
C GLN A 150 -15.85 -9.65 -8.20
N PRO A 151 -16.50 -10.23 -7.17
CA PRO A 151 -15.91 -11.29 -6.35
C PRO A 151 -15.46 -12.52 -7.15
N SER A 152 -16.19 -12.86 -8.22
CA SER A 152 -15.92 -13.99 -9.11
C SER A 152 -14.91 -13.68 -10.22
N SER A 153 -14.38 -12.46 -10.31
CA SER A 153 -13.34 -12.15 -11.29
C SER A 153 -12.05 -12.90 -10.95
N HIS A 154 -11.43 -13.46 -11.98
CA HIS A 154 -10.12 -14.11 -11.96
C HIS A 154 -9.07 -13.33 -12.76
N ASP A 155 -9.20 -11.99 -12.80
CA ASP A 155 -8.19 -11.14 -13.42
C ASP A 155 -6.82 -11.26 -12.72
N GLN A 156 -5.80 -10.67 -13.33
CA GLN A 156 -4.41 -10.71 -12.85
C GLN A 156 -4.21 -10.15 -11.43
N TRP A 157 -5.17 -9.37 -10.90
CA TRP A 157 -5.10 -8.77 -9.57
C TRP A 157 -5.79 -9.59 -8.50
N SER A 158 -6.52 -10.63 -8.88
CA SER A 158 -7.22 -11.54 -7.97
C SER A 158 -6.34 -12.09 -6.83
N PRO A 159 -5.05 -12.45 -7.04
CA PRO A 159 -4.17 -12.90 -5.94
C PRO A 159 -3.91 -11.83 -4.85
N TYR A 160 -4.04 -10.55 -5.22
CA TYR A 160 -3.80 -9.39 -4.36
C TYR A 160 -5.09 -8.76 -3.85
N ARG A 161 -6.25 -9.32 -4.23
CA ARG A 161 -7.57 -8.93 -3.76
C ARG A 161 -7.74 -9.39 -2.31
N CYS A 162 -8.28 -8.52 -1.47
CA CYS A 162 -8.69 -8.86 -0.10
C CYS A 162 -9.89 -8.00 0.30
N SER A 163 -10.62 -8.43 1.32
CA SER A 163 -11.55 -7.54 2.01
C SER A 163 -10.80 -6.55 2.91
N GLN A 164 -11.46 -5.47 3.28
CA GLN A 164 -10.96 -4.49 4.25
C GLN A 164 -10.59 -5.12 5.59
N PHE A 165 -11.32 -6.14 6.01
CA PHE A 165 -11.07 -6.83 7.28
C PHE A 165 -9.87 -7.77 7.21
N GLU A 166 -9.54 -8.29 6.03
CA GLU A 166 -8.36 -9.14 5.82
C GLU A 166 -7.07 -8.34 5.55
N LEU A 167 -7.19 -7.05 5.22
CA LEU A 167 -6.06 -6.21 4.82
C LEU A 167 -4.97 -6.16 5.90
N GLY A 168 -5.35 -6.03 7.17
CA GLY A 168 -4.39 -6.00 8.28
C GLY A 168 -3.54 -7.27 8.35
N GLU A 169 -4.18 -8.44 8.29
CA GLU A 169 -3.48 -9.72 8.28
C GLU A 169 -2.62 -9.88 7.04
N ARG A 170 -3.08 -9.43 5.87
CA ARG A 170 -2.27 -9.44 4.64
C ARG A 170 -0.99 -8.60 4.78
N VAL A 171 -1.09 -7.39 5.36
CA VAL A 171 0.08 -6.53 5.63
C VAL A 171 1.05 -7.23 6.59
N ARG A 172 0.54 -7.80 7.68
CA ARG A 172 1.34 -8.53 8.68
C ARG A 172 2.07 -9.70 8.03
N GLU A 173 1.37 -10.50 7.22
CA GLU A 173 1.94 -11.64 6.51
C GLU A 173 3.07 -11.25 5.57
N VAL A 174 2.93 -10.15 4.81
CA VAL A 174 3.98 -9.65 3.92
C VAL A 174 5.25 -9.30 4.70
N ILE A 175 5.09 -8.57 5.81
CA ILE A 175 6.23 -8.18 6.66
C ILE A 175 6.91 -9.43 7.24
N GLU A 176 6.14 -10.37 7.78
CA GLU A 176 6.68 -11.60 8.37
C GLU A 176 7.35 -12.52 7.34
N GLN A 177 6.78 -12.64 6.14
CA GLN A 177 7.39 -13.41 5.05
C GLN A 177 8.72 -12.81 4.62
N ALA A 178 8.80 -11.48 4.51
CA ALA A 178 10.05 -10.81 4.18
C ALA A 178 11.12 -11.00 5.26
N GLN A 179 10.73 -10.97 6.54
CA GLN A 179 11.62 -11.28 7.66
C GLN A 179 12.15 -12.71 7.57
N ARG A 180 11.27 -13.69 7.35
CA ARG A 180 11.66 -15.10 7.20
C ARG A 180 12.64 -15.28 6.05
N ARG A 181 12.34 -14.72 4.87
CA ARG A 181 13.24 -14.77 3.70
C ARG A 181 14.60 -14.16 4.00
N ARG A 182 14.64 -13.03 4.72
CA ARG A 182 15.89 -12.37 5.11
C ARG A 182 16.68 -13.21 6.11
N LEU A 183 16.04 -13.80 7.11
CA LEU A 183 16.72 -14.67 8.07
C LEU A 183 17.31 -15.90 7.37
N SER A 184 16.55 -16.56 6.49
CA SER A 184 17.05 -17.68 5.68
C SER A 184 18.18 -17.26 4.73
N ALA A 185 18.12 -16.05 4.16
CA ALA A 185 19.21 -15.51 3.33
C ALA A 185 20.44 -15.10 4.15
N ALA A 186 20.25 -14.77 5.43
CA ALA A 186 21.31 -14.38 6.36
C ALA A 186 21.95 -15.58 7.08
N GLU A 187 21.50 -16.82 6.85
CA GLU A 187 22.05 -18.01 7.49
C GLU A 187 23.47 -18.38 7.04
N ILE A 188 24.11 -17.67 6.11
CA ILE A 188 25.59 -17.70 5.97
C ILE A 188 26.14 -16.34 5.51
N PRO A 189 26.79 -15.58 6.40
CA PRO A 189 28.11 -15.05 6.13
C PRO A 189 29.14 -15.98 6.77
N PRO A 190 30.26 -16.34 6.10
CA PRO A 190 31.42 -16.88 6.81
C PRO A 190 31.77 -15.92 7.96
N PRO A 191 32.34 -16.41 9.08
CA PRO A 191 32.50 -15.61 10.27
C PRO A 191 33.19 -14.29 9.94
N LEU A 192 32.49 -13.17 10.16
CA LEU A 192 33.09 -11.82 10.16
C LEU A 192 34.14 -11.66 11.28
N PHE A 193 34.42 -12.73 12.02
CA PHE A 193 35.52 -12.83 12.97
C PHE A 193 36.84 -13.13 12.26
N ARG A 194 37.42 -12.10 11.66
CA ARG A 194 38.86 -11.79 11.70
C ARG A 194 39.08 -10.47 10.99
N VAL A 195 38.73 -9.37 11.65
CA VAL A 195 39.46 -8.12 11.44
C VAL A 195 40.65 -8.18 12.40
N PRO A 196 41.89 -8.34 11.93
CA PRO A 196 43.06 -8.28 12.80
C PRO A 196 43.08 -6.94 13.53
N GLY A 197 43.03 -6.96 14.87
CA GLY A 197 43.15 -5.76 15.71
C GLY A 197 41.86 -5.25 16.38
N LEU A 198 40.70 -5.88 16.18
CA LEU A 198 39.46 -5.46 16.87
C LEU A 198 39.30 -6.20 18.21
N LEU A 199 39.59 -5.53 19.33
CA LEU A 199 39.29 -5.99 20.68
C LEU A 199 37.86 -5.55 21.07
N TRP A 200 36.97 -6.52 21.26
CA TRP A 200 35.66 -6.26 21.88
C TRP A 200 35.83 -6.21 23.40
N GLY A 201 35.76 -5.01 23.98
CA GLY A 201 35.73 -4.83 25.43
C GLY A 201 34.40 -5.33 25.99
N GLY A 202 34.38 -6.58 26.47
CA GLY A 202 33.25 -7.10 27.24
C GLY A 202 33.22 -6.42 28.61
N LEU A 203 32.17 -5.64 28.88
CA LEU A 203 31.82 -5.24 30.24
C LEU A 203 31.25 -6.46 30.97
N ARG A 204 31.93 -6.89 32.04
CA ARG A 204 31.36 -7.67 33.13
C ARG A 204 30.90 -6.71 34.21
#